data_AF-A0A1C3XUF0-F1
#
_entry.id   AF-A0A1C3XUF0-F1
#
_cell.length_a   1.000
_cell.length_b   1.000
_cell.length_c   1.000
_cell.angle_alpha   90.00
_cell.angle_beta   90.00
_cell.angle_gamma   90.00
#
_symmetry.space_group_name_H-M   'P 1'
#
loop_
_entity.id
_entity.type
_entity.pdbx_description
1 polymer ?
#
loop_
_entity_poly.entity_id
_entity_poly.type
_entity_poly.pdbx_seq_one_letter_code
_entity_poly.pdbx_strand_id
1 'polypeptide(L)'
;MIKTAKQAKAIFEKHGAEFLRLSRFHTGTWAGEFLIATRYSSWEVYGKVQEALAKDEAFAKLYAHTATCAELTGRNIAIGIDL
;
A
#
# COMPACT_ATOMS: atom_id res chain seq x y z
N MET A 1 -6.54 -6.28 -10.03
CA MET A 1 -5.32 -5.94 -9.25
C MET A 1 -4.41 -4.89 -9.90
N ILE A 2 -3.90 -5.02 -11.13
CA ILE A 2 -2.98 -4.01 -11.72
C ILE A 2 -3.62 -2.60 -11.79
N LYS A 3 -4.85 -2.50 -12.30
CA LYS A 3 -5.58 -1.21 -12.38
C LYS A 3 -5.79 -0.59 -11.00
N THR A 4 -6.26 -1.40 -10.05
CA THR A 4 -6.45 -1.03 -8.64
C THR A 4 -5.16 -0.50 -8.01
N ALA A 5 -4.03 -1.18 -8.25
CA ALA A 5 -2.73 -0.75 -7.73
C ALA A 5 -2.24 0.57 -8.34
N LYS A 6 -2.50 0.82 -9.64
CA LYS A 6 -2.18 2.12 -10.25
C LYS A 6 -2.99 3.25 -9.63
N GLN A 7 -4.27 3.02 -9.34
CA GLN A 7 -5.13 3.99 -8.64
C GLN A 7 -4.64 4.22 -7.21
N ALA A 8 -4.33 3.14 -6.47
CA ALA A 8 -3.77 3.24 -5.13
C ALA A 8 -2.46 4.03 -5.13
N LYS A 9 -1.55 3.74 -6.06
CA LYS A 9 -0.29 4.48 -6.21
C LYS A 9 -0.50 5.98 -6.36
N ALA A 10 -1.37 6.40 -7.26
CA ALA A 10 -1.67 7.82 -7.46
C ALA A 10 -2.21 8.48 -6.18
N ILE A 11 -3.07 7.79 -5.42
CA ILE A 11 -3.63 8.31 -4.17
C ILE A 11 -2.56 8.41 -3.07
N PHE A 12 -1.74 7.37 -2.90
CA PHE A 12 -0.68 7.35 -1.87
C PHE A 12 0.40 8.40 -2.16
N GLU A 13 0.83 8.53 -3.42
CA GLU A 13 1.82 9.52 -3.84
C GLU A 13 1.30 10.96 -3.70
N LYS A 14 0.02 11.19 -4.02
CA LYS A 14 -0.65 12.47 -3.76
C LYS A 14 -0.54 12.89 -2.28
N HIS A 15 -0.57 11.94 -1.35
CA HIS A 15 -0.51 12.21 0.09
C HIS A 15 0.91 12.20 0.67
N GLY A 16 1.94 11.92 -0.13
CA GLY A 16 3.35 12.02 0.27
C GLY A 16 4.10 10.70 0.42
N ALA A 17 3.52 9.56 0.05
CA ALA A 17 4.30 8.33 -0.10
C ALA A 17 5.29 8.48 -1.27
N GLU A 18 6.49 7.93 -1.13
CA GLU A 18 7.50 8.01 -2.20
C GLU A 18 7.18 7.08 -3.37
N PHE A 19 6.61 5.92 -3.07
CA PHE A 19 6.01 5.04 -4.08
C PHE A 19 5.09 4.02 -3.43
N LEU A 20 4.19 3.45 -4.24
CA LEU A 20 3.49 2.20 -3.98
C LEU A 20 3.76 1.21 -5.12
N ARG A 21 4.07 -0.04 -4.78
CA ARG A 21 4.30 -1.14 -5.71
C ARG A 21 3.38 -2.31 -5.39
N LEU A 22 2.77 -2.89 -6.43
CA LEU A 22 2.18 -4.22 -6.39
C LEU A 22 3.17 -5.23 -6.96
N SER A 23 3.39 -6.32 -6.24
CA SER A 23 4.15 -7.48 -6.68
C SER A 23 3.46 -8.77 -6.21
N ARG A 24 4.09 -9.92 -6.43
CA ARG A 24 3.72 -11.20 -5.82
C ARG A 24 4.89 -11.77 -5.05
N PHE A 25 4.60 -12.58 -4.05
CA PHE A 25 5.61 -13.47 -3.49
C PHE A 25 5.91 -14.58 -4.51
N HIS A 26 7.18 -14.77 -4.83
CA HIS A 26 7.60 -15.77 -5.82
C HIS A 26 7.99 -17.11 -5.17
N THR A 27 8.26 -17.11 -3.86
CA THR A 27 8.73 -18.27 -3.09
C THR A 27 8.24 -18.20 -1.64
N GLY A 28 8.42 -19.29 -0.88
CA GLY A 28 8.08 -19.38 0.54
C GLY A 28 6.59 -19.68 0.80
N THR A 29 6.19 -19.62 2.08
CA THR A 29 4.83 -19.98 2.53
C THR A 29 3.73 -19.12 1.92
N TRP A 30 4.08 -17.94 1.39
CA TRP A 30 3.14 -16.99 0.77
C TRP A 30 3.22 -16.97 -0.75
N ALA A 31 3.91 -17.94 -1.39
CA ALA A 31 4.10 -17.96 -2.83
C ALA A 31 2.76 -17.86 -3.59
N GLY A 32 2.70 -16.96 -4.57
CA GLY A 32 1.49 -16.67 -5.35
C GLY A 32 0.67 -15.49 -4.82
N GLU A 33 0.75 -15.19 -3.52
CA GLU A 33 0.00 -14.11 -2.89
C GLU A 33 0.47 -12.72 -3.34
N PHE A 34 -0.45 -11.75 -3.30
CA PHE A 34 -0.15 -10.36 -3.64
C PHE A 34 0.59 -9.66 -2.49
N LEU A 35 1.56 -8.81 -2.86
CA LEU A 35 2.30 -7.95 -1.95
C LEU A 35 2.15 -6.49 -2.39
N ILE A 36 1.62 -5.65 -1.50
CA ILE A 36 1.69 -4.19 -1.61
C ILE A 36 2.84 -3.69 -0.75
N ALA A 37 3.75 -2.94 -1.35
CA ALA A 37 4.85 -2.28 -0.64
C ALA A 37 4.80 -0.78 -0.90
N THR A 38 4.82 0.00 0.18
CA THR A 38 4.85 1.47 0.13
C THR A 38 6.07 1.97 0.90
N ARG A 39 6.81 2.94 0.34
CA ARG A 39 7.94 3.58 1.02
C ARG A 39 7.58 5.01 1.43
N TYR A 40 8.10 5.39 2.59
CA TYR A 40 7.96 6.72 3.17
C TYR A 40 9.34 7.19 3.61
N SER A 41 9.60 8.49 3.49
CA SER A 41 10.89 9.09 3.86
C SER A 41 11.08 9.20 5.38
N SER A 42 10.00 9.17 6.16
CA SER A 42 10.07 9.21 7.63
C SER A 42 8.79 8.65 8.27
N TRP A 43 8.85 8.40 9.58
CA TRP A 43 7.69 8.05 10.40
C TRP A 43 6.61 9.14 10.41
N GLU A 44 7.02 10.40 10.36
CA GLU A 44 6.09 11.53 10.32
C GLU A 44 5.29 11.54 9.01
N VAL A 45 5.97 11.31 7.88
CA VAL A 45 5.31 11.20 6.57
C VAL A 45 4.38 9.98 6.53
N TYR A 46 4.81 8.84 7.09
CA TYR A 46 3.95 7.68 7.22
C TYR A 46 2.65 8.01 7.97
N GLY A 47 2.74 8.62 9.15
CA GLY A 47 1.57 8.99 9.96
C GLY A 47 0.63 9.94 9.21
N LYS A 48 1.18 10.98 8.59
CA LYS A 48 0.41 11.95 7.77
C LYS A 48 -0.32 11.28 6.61
N VAL A 49 0.35 10.38 5.89
CA VAL A 49 -0.29 9.64 4.79
C VAL A 49 -1.41 8.74 5.30
N GLN A 50 -1.20 8.00 6.40
CA GLN A 50 -2.26 7.15 6.95
C GLN A 50 -3.49 7.96 7.40
N GLU A 51 -3.27 9.11 8.04
CA GLU A 51 -4.37 10.01 8.43
C GLU A 51 -5.10 10.58 7.22
N ALA A 52 -4.38 10.98 6.17
CA ALA A 52 -4.96 11.49 4.94
C ALA A 52 -5.77 10.42 4.20
N LEU A 53 -5.26 9.19 4.11
CA LEU A 53 -5.96 8.05 3.51
C LEU A 53 -7.25 7.71 4.24
N ALA A 54 -7.26 7.78 5.58
CA ALA A 54 -8.46 7.54 6.38
C ALA A 54 -9.60 8.51 6.08
N LYS A 55 -9.29 9.69 5.51
CA LYS A 55 -10.24 10.75 5.14
C LYS A 55 -10.47 10.87 3.63
N ASP A 56 -9.75 10.10 2.80
CA ASP A 56 -9.84 10.20 1.34
C ASP A 56 -10.95 9.29 0.79
N GLU A 57 -12.01 9.89 0.26
CA GLU A 57 -13.16 9.15 -0.29
C GLU A 57 -12.79 8.25 -1.48
N ALA A 58 -11.81 8.66 -2.29
CA ALA A 58 -11.37 7.86 -3.42
C ALA A 58 -10.63 6.61 -2.92
N PHE A 59 -9.85 6.75 -1.85
CA PHE A 59 -9.25 5.60 -1.17
C PHE A 59 -10.31 4.70 -0.55
N ALA A 60 -11.29 5.25 0.17
CA ALA A 60 -12.36 4.46 0.77
C ALA A 60 -13.13 3.61 -0.27
N LYS A 61 -13.50 4.21 -1.41
CA LYS A 61 -14.15 3.50 -2.53
C LYS A 61 -13.24 2.42 -3.14
N LEU A 62 -11.97 2.73 -3.33
CA LEU A 62 -11.00 1.77 -3.87
C LEU A 62 -10.76 0.59 -2.92
N TYR A 63 -10.67 0.86 -1.61
CA TYR A 63 -10.49 -0.15 -0.58
C TYR A 63 -11.71 -1.08 -0.50
N ALA A 64 -12.92 -0.51 -0.50
CA ALA A 64 -14.16 -1.29 -0.54
C ALA A 64 -14.25 -2.18 -1.80
N HIS A 65 -13.87 -1.67 -2.97
CA HIS A 65 -13.80 -2.48 -4.19
C HIS A 65 -12.75 -3.60 -4.09
N THR A 66 -11.60 -3.32 -3.48
CA THR A 66 -10.54 -4.33 -3.32
C THR A 66 -11.00 -5.47 -2.41
N ALA A 67 -11.76 -5.16 -1.36
CA ALA A 67 -12.31 -6.14 -0.43
C ALA A 67 -13.31 -7.13 -1.06
N THR A 68 -13.82 -6.88 -2.27
CA THR A 68 -14.69 -7.85 -2.97
C THR A 68 -13.94 -8.96 -3.68
N CYS A 69 -12.61 -8.84 -3.84
CA CYS A 69 -11.78 -9.77 -4.61
C CYS A 69 -10.43 -10.09 -3.98
N ALA A 70 -10.11 -9.53 -2.82
CA ALA A 70 -8.90 -9.80 -2.05
C ALA A 70 -9.13 -9.55 -0.56
N GLU A 71 -8.36 -10.26 0.27
CA GLU A 71 -8.33 -10.10 1.72
C GLU A 71 -6.92 -9.67 2.17
N LEU A 72 -6.84 -8.81 3.18
CA LEU A 72 -5.58 -8.44 3.80
C LEU A 72 -5.21 -9.46 4.89
N THR A 73 -4.26 -10.34 4.59
CA THR A 73 -3.82 -11.43 5.49
C THR A 73 -2.69 -11.04 6.45
N GLY A 74 -2.01 -9.91 6.21
CA GLY A 74 -0.92 -9.44 7.05
C GLY A 74 -0.44 -8.04 6.68
N ARG A 75 0.19 -7.35 7.65
CA ARG A 75 0.80 -6.04 7.46
C ARG A 75 2.00 -5.89 8.40
N ASN A 76 3.17 -5.60 7.82
CA ASN A 76 4.40 -5.37 8.55
C ASN A 76 4.97 -4.00 8.16
N ILE A 77 5.72 -3.39 9.08
CA ILE A 77 6.50 -2.18 8.81
C ILE A 77 7.98 -2.55 8.96
N ALA A 78 8.76 -2.24 7.93
CA ALA A 78 10.20 -2.40 7.94
C ALA A 78 10.87 -1.02 7.91
N ILE A 79 11.95 -0.87 8.67
CA ILE A 79 12.76 0.35 8.71
C ILE A 79 13.96 0.13 7.80
N GLY A 80 14.10 0.95 6.77
CA GLY A 80 15.32 1.01 5.96
C GLY A 80 16.41 1.74 6.73
N ILE A 81 17.62 1.21 6.71
CA ILE A 81 18.83 1.87 7.19
C ILE A 81 19.75 2.07 5.99
N ASP A 82 20.32 3.25 5.84
CA ASP A 82 21.43 3.46 4.91
C ASP A 82 22.67 2.82 5.54
N LEU A 83 23.27 1.87 4.82
CA LEU A 83 24.48 1.14 5.22
C LEU A 83 25.72 1.70 4.51
#